data_AF-A0A958D7P4-F1
#
_entry.id   AF-A0A958D7P4-F1
#
_cell.length_a   1.000
_cell.length_b   1.000
_cell.length_c   1.000
_cell.angle_alpha   90.00
_cell.angle_beta   90.00
_cell.angle_gamma   90.00
#
_symmetry.space_group_name_H-M   'P 1'
#
loop_
_entity.id
_entity.type
_entity.pdbx_description
1 polymer ?
#
loop_
_entity_poly.entity_id
_entity_poly.type
_entity_poly.pdbx_seq_one_letter_code
_entity_poly.pdbx_strand_id
1 'polypeptide(L)'
;MRSLTLKLTLAFLFVGLIGALLVAVFVGVRTQREFDQFITDRYQQDMVQELESYYSQNGGWDNISAIAMRTPGGFVRAPVALVDTNQAVLLGTRHYRVGQTVSDADLRRSLPIEV
;
A
#
# COMPACT_ATOMS: atom_id res chain seq x y z
N MET A 1 -52.38 -1.15 -29.16
CA MET A 1 -51.64 0.09 -28.81
C MET A 1 -50.99 0.07 -27.42
N ARG A 2 -51.37 -0.81 -26.48
CA ARG A 2 -50.82 -0.85 -25.10
C ARG A 2 -49.44 -1.51 -24.95
N SER A 3 -49.01 -2.38 -25.87
CA SER A 3 -47.71 -3.08 -25.78
C SER A 3 -46.53 -2.28 -26.36
N LEU A 4 -46.78 -1.34 -27.27
CA LEU A 4 -45.75 -0.51 -27.89
C LEU A 4 -45.20 0.51 -26.89
N THR A 5 -46.10 1.21 -26.19
CA THR A 5 -45.75 2.14 -25.11
C THR A 5 -44.99 1.45 -23.99
N LEU A 6 -45.42 0.25 -23.57
CA LEU A 6 -44.73 -0.58 -22.57
C LEU A 6 -43.31 -0.98 -22.99
N LYS A 7 -43.11 -1.41 -24.24
CA LYS A 7 -41.77 -1.73 -24.76
C LYS A 7 -40.85 -0.52 -24.77
N LEU A 8 -41.37 0.65 -25.15
CA LEU A 8 -40.62 1.90 -25.14
C LEU A 8 -40.26 2.34 -23.72
N THR A 9 -41.20 2.28 -22.77
CA THR A 9 -40.89 2.64 -21.38
C THR A 9 -39.85 1.71 -20.77
N LEU A 10 -39.95 0.41 -21.06
CA LEU A 10 -38.99 -0.58 -20.58
C LEU A 10 -37.61 -0.39 -21.19
N ALA A 11 -37.53 -0.05 -22.48
CA ALA A 11 -36.27 0.29 -23.14
C ALA A 11 -35.62 1.54 -22.53
N PHE A 12 -36.39 2.60 -22.27
CA PHE A 12 -35.87 3.81 -21.62
C PHE A 12 -35.40 3.54 -20.18
N LEU A 13 -36.16 2.74 -19.43
CA LEU A 13 -35.76 2.32 -18.08
C LEU A 13 -34.44 1.56 -18.12
N PHE A 14 -34.30 0.61 -19.04
CA PHE A 14 -33.10 -0.22 -19.16
C PHE A 14 -31.87 0.61 -19.55
N VAL A 15 -32.02 1.54 -20.49
CA VAL A 15 -30.95 2.47 -20.88
C VAL A 15 -30.53 3.36 -19.71
N GLY A 16 -31.49 3.89 -18.94
CA GLY A 16 -31.20 4.69 -17.74
C GLY A 16 -30.45 3.89 -16.67
N LEU A 17 -30.84 2.63 -16.47
CA LEU A 17 -30.24 1.73 -15.48
C LEU A 17 -28.81 1.33 -15.87
N ILE A 18 -28.57 1.04 -17.16
CA ILE A 18 -27.22 0.81 -17.69
C ILE A 18 -26.36 2.07 -17.51
N GLY A 19 -26.91 3.24 -17.83
CA GLY A 19 -26.19 4.52 -17.66
C GLY A 19 -25.77 4.74 -16.20
N ALA A 20 -26.68 4.56 -15.25
CA ALA A 20 -26.38 4.67 -13.83
C ALA A 20 -25.34 3.65 -13.36
N LEU A 21 -25.44 2.40 -13.83
CA LEU A 21 -24.49 1.34 -13.49
C LEU A 21 -23.09 1.64 -14.02
N LEU A 22 -22.98 2.10 -15.27
CA LEU A 22 -21.69 2.52 -15.85
C LEU A 22 -21.07 3.67 -15.07
N VAL A 23 -21.85 4.69 -14.68
CA VAL A 23 -21.36 5.80 -13.86
C VAL A 23 -20.86 5.29 -12.50
N ALA A 24 -21.64 4.45 -11.81
CA ALA A 24 -21.26 3.88 -10.52
C ALA A 24 -19.95 3.07 -10.61
N VAL A 25 -19.80 2.24 -11.65
CA VAL A 25 -18.57 1.48 -11.90
C VAL A 25 -17.39 2.41 -12.18
N PHE A 26 -17.56 3.42 -13.04
CA PHE A 26 -16.48 4.35 -13.37
C PHE A 26 -16.03 5.17 -12.16
N VAL A 27 -16.96 5.66 -11.35
CA VAL A 27 -16.66 6.39 -10.11
C VAL A 27 -15.94 5.45 -9.13
N GLY A 28 -16.44 4.23 -8.93
CA GLY A 28 -15.81 3.24 -8.05
C GLY A 28 -14.37 2.90 -8.44
N VAL A 29 -14.12 2.66 -9.74
CA VAL A 29 -12.78 2.31 -10.24
C VAL A 29 -11.79 3.49 -10.15
N ARG A 30 -12.26 4.72 -10.38
CA ARG A 30 -11.44 5.94 -10.27
C ARG A 30 -11.01 6.20 -8.82
N THR A 31 -11.89 5.99 -7.86
CA THR A 31 -11.54 6.15 -6.44
C THR A 31 -10.50 5.11 -6.02
N GLN A 32 -10.61 3.86 -6.46
CA GLN A 32 -9.76 2.79 -5.96
C GLN A 32 -8.29 2.92 -6.39
N ARG A 33 -8.02 3.32 -7.65
CA ARG A 33 -6.64 3.41 -8.17
C ARG A 33 -5.82 4.56 -7.59
N GLU A 34 -6.43 5.73 -7.43
CA GLU A 34 -5.75 6.89 -6.85
C GLU A 34 -5.55 6.70 -5.33
N PHE A 35 -6.49 6.01 -4.67
CA PHE A 35 -6.34 5.68 -3.25
C PHE A 35 -5.19 4.70 -3.03
N ASP A 36 -5.07 3.64 -3.83
CA ASP A 36 -3.99 2.65 -3.68
C ASP A 36 -2.59 3.29 -3.82
N GLN A 37 -2.43 4.22 -4.77
CA GLN A 37 -1.16 4.90 -5.00
C GLN A 37 -0.85 5.94 -3.90
N PHE A 38 -1.82 6.78 -3.53
CA PHE A 38 -1.66 7.74 -2.43
C PHE A 38 -1.36 7.07 -1.08
N ILE A 39 -2.05 5.96 -0.82
CA ILE A 39 -1.88 5.18 0.41
C ILE A 39 -0.48 4.55 0.45
N THR A 40 0.02 4.02 -0.68
CA THR A 40 1.36 3.41 -0.75
C THR A 40 2.46 4.44 -0.49
N ASP A 41 2.41 5.60 -1.14
CA ASP A 41 3.43 6.64 -1.00
C ASP A 41 3.44 7.23 0.42
N ARG A 42 2.26 7.49 0.98
CA ARG A 42 2.14 8.03 2.33
C ARG A 42 2.60 7.04 3.41
N TYR A 43 2.28 5.76 3.28
CA TYR A 43 2.74 4.76 4.23
C TYR A 43 4.26 4.57 4.23
N GLN A 44 4.90 4.67 3.06
CA GLN A 44 6.36 4.59 2.98
C GLN A 44 7.01 5.75 3.73
N GLN A 45 6.51 6.98 3.55
CA GLN A 45 7.02 8.16 4.25
C GLN A 45 6.80 8.09 5.76
N ASP A 46 5.58 7.74 6.20
CA ASP A 46 5.27 7.62 7.63
C ASP A 46 6.17 6.56 8.30
N MET A 47 6.41 5.43 7.61
CA MET A 47 7.28 4.36 8.11
C MET A 47 8.75 4.79 8.20
N VAL A 48 9.29 5.49 7.19
CA VAL A 48 10.66 6.02 7.23
C VAL A 48 10.82 6.98 8.40
N GLN A 49 9.87 7.91 8.58
CA GLN A 49 9.91 8.87 9.68
C GLN A 49 9.85 8.21 11.07
N GLU A 50 9.05 7.14 11.23
CA GLU A 50 8.99 6.37 12.48
C GLU A 50 10.32 5.66 12.77
N LEU A 51 10.95 5.10 11.73
CA LEU A 51 12.25 4.44 11.83
C LEU A 51 13.38 5.42 12.16
N GLU A 52 13.39 6.61 11.55
CA GLU A 52 14.33 7.69 11.88
C GLU A 52 14.20 8.12 13.34
N SER A 53 12.95 8.30 13.80
CA SER A 53 12.68 8.66 15.19
C SER A 53 13.14 7.58 16.17
N TYR A 54 12.90 6.30 15.83
CA TYR A 54 13.39 5.17 16.61
C TYR A 54 14.92 5.19 16.72
N TYR A 55 15.61 5.39 15.60
CA TYR A 55 17.07 5.44 15.58
C TYR A 55 17.62 6.60 16.41
N SER A 56 17.04 7.80 16.28
CA SER A 56 17.43 8.98 17.06
C SER A 56 17.26 8.77 18.57
N GLN A 57 16.22 8.07 19.00
CA GLN A 57 15.93 7.82 20.42
C GLN A 57 16.78 6.69 21.01
N ASN A 58 17.05 5.63 20.25
CA ASN A 58 17.76 4.46 20.73
C ASN A 58 19.27 4.49 20.44
N GLY A 59 19.72 5.39 19.56
CA GLY A 59 21.11 5.47 19.11
C GLY A 59 21.54 4.30 18.22
N GLY A 60 20.58 3.60 17.62
CA GLY A 60 20.82 2.40 16.82
C GLY A 60 19.56 1.58 16.56
N TRP A 61 19.74 0.44 15.91
CA TRP A 61 18.68 -0.53 15.63
C TRP A 61 18.53 -1.60 16.72
N ASP A 62 19.18 -1.41 17.86
CA ASP A 62 19.11 -2.35 18.97
C ASP A 62 17.66 -2.49 19.47
N ASN A 63 17.23 -3.73 19.70
CA ASN A 63 15.87 -4.13 20.11
C ASN A 63 14.75 -4.02 19.04
N ILE A 64 15.06 -3.71 17.78
CA ILE A 64 14.03 -3.74 16.75
C ILE A 64 13.62 -5.19 16.42
N SER A 65 12.40 -5.55 16.79
CA SER A 65 11.86 -6.91 16.59
C SER A 65 10.85 -6.99 15.45
N ALA A 66 10.13 -5.89 15.21
CA ALA A 66 9.14 -5.75 14.15
C ALA A 66 9.01 -4.29 13.74
N ILE A 67 8.74 -4.06 12.47
CA ILE A 67 8.28 -2.77 11.96
C ILE A 67 6.77 -2.85 11.88
N ALA A 68 6.08 -1.94 12.55
CA ALA A 68 4.63 -1.85 12.52
C ALA A 68 4.22 -0.93 11.36
N MET A 69 3.29 -1.41 10.54
CA MET A 69 2.64 -0.61 9.51
C MET A 69 1.21 -0.33 9.95
N ARG A 70 0.82 0.94 9.94
CA ARG A 70 -0.56 1.35 10.19
C ARG A 70 -1.43 0.96 8.99
N THR A 71 -2.62 0.45 9.26
CA THR A 71 -3.65 0.11 8.27
C THR A 71 -5.01 0.57 8.80
N PRO A 72 -6.05 0.68 7.95
CA PRO A 72 -7.39 1.04 8.41
C PRO A 72 -7.94 0.08 9.50
N GLY A 73 -7.47 -1.17 9.51
CA GLY A 73 -7.86 -2.21 10.48
C GLY A 73 -6.97 -2.30 11.73
N GLY A 74 -6.00 -1.40 11.91
CA GLY A 74 -5.06 -1.43 13.04
C GLY A 74 -3.60 -1.50 12.58
N PHE A 75 -2.74 -2.17 13.34
CA PHE A 75 -1.33 -2.34 13.00
C PHE A 75 -1.05 -3.74 12.48
N VAL A 76 -0.28 -3.84 11.40
CA VAL A 76 0.21 -5.10 10.84
C VAL A 76 1.74 -5.09 10.81
N ARG A 77 2.36 -6.27 10.86
CA ARG A 77 3.80 -6.37 10.65
C ARG A 77 4.12 -6.01 9.20
N ALA A 78 4.94 -4.99 9.00
CA ALA A 78 5.35 -4.58 7.66
C ALA A 78 6.12 -5.73 6.98
N PRO A 79 5.80 -6.08 5.72
CA PRO A 79 6.46 -7.17 5.00
C PRO A 79 7.84 -6.77 4.45
N VAL A 80 8.53 -5.84 5.12
CA VAL A 80 9.81 -5.27 4.71
C VAL A 80 10.95 -5.86 5.53
N ALA A 81 12.16 -5.85 4.95
CA ALA A 81 13.39 -6.18 5.65
C ALA A 81 14.15 -4.89 5.97
N LEU A 82 14.78 -4.85 7.14
CA LEU A 82 15.69 -3.76 7.50
C LEU A 82 17.13 -4.22 7.28
N VAL A 83 17.92 -3.38 6.63
CA VAL A 83 19.31 -3.68 6.25
C VAL A 83 20.19 -2.55 6.78
N ASP A 84 21.30 -2.92 7.39
CA ASP A 84 22.31 -1.98 7.87
C ASP A 84 23.22 -1.48 6.72
N THR A 85 23.97 -0.42 6.99
CA THR A 85 25.07 0.12 6.17
C THR A 85 26.10 -0.94 5.73
N ASN A 86 26.30 -1.99 6.53
CA ASN A 86 27.14 -3.15 6.19
C ASN A 86 26.47 -4.16 5.26
N GLN A 87 25.31 -3.82 4.68
CA GLN A 87 24.48 -4.70 3.84
C GLN A 87 23.92 -5.93 4.56
N ALA A 88 24.02 -5.99 5.88
CA ALA A 88 23.53 -7.08 6.69
C ALA A 88 22.04 -6.87 7.06
N VAL A 89 21.21 -7.89 6.86
CA VAL A 89 19.80 -7.86 7.27
C VAL A 89 19.71 -7.88 8.79
N LEU A 90 19.20 -6.79 9.38
CA LEU A 90 18.90 -6.69 10.80
C LEU A 90 17.54 -7.28 11.13
N LEU A 91 16.54 -7.04 10.27
CA LEU A 91 15.19 -7.54 10.45
C LEU A 91 14.75 -8.33 9.22
N GLY A 92 14.50 -9.62 9.44
CA GLY A 92 14.15 -10.57 8.38
C GLY A 92 12.66 -10.58 8.01
N THR A 93 12.42 -10.91 6.74
CA THR A 93 11.10 -11.18 6.15
C THR A 93 11.06 -12.62 5.60
N ARG A 94 10.01 -13.01 4.87
CA ARG A 94 9.92 -14.35 4.27
C ARG A 94 11.09 -14.68 3.33
N HIS A 95 11.62 -13.67 2.63
CA HIS A 95 12.67 -13.83 1.62
C HIS A 95 14.08 -13.47 2.11
N TYR A 96 14.21 -12.73 3.21
CA TYR A 96 15.49 -12.27 3.75
C TYR A 96 15.65 -12.74 5.18
N ARG A 97 16.76 -13.43 5.48
CA ARG A 97 17.07 -13.93 6.83
C ARG A 97 17.94 -12.94 7.57
N VAL A 98 17.76 -12.83 8.88
CA VAL A 98 18.64 -12.01 9.74
C VAL A 98 20.09 -12.48 9.58
N GLY A 99 21.02 -11.53 9.42
CA GLY A 99 22.44 -11.78 9.18
C GLY A 99 22.81 -12.10 7.73
N GLN A 100 21.84 -12.23 6.81
CA GLN A 100 22.12 -12.36 5.38
C GLN A 100 22.70 -11.05 4.83
N THR A 101 23.68 -11.14 3.94
CA THR A 101 24.15 -10.00 3.15
C THR A 101 23.26 -9.81 1.93
N VAL A 102 22.76 -8.59 1.72
CA VAL A 102 21.91 -8.22 0.58
C VAL A 102 22.79 -7.76 -0.58
N SER A 103 22.37 -8.05 -1.82
CA SER A 103 23.11 -7.63 -3.01
C SER A 103 22.98 -6.12 -3.26
N ASP A 104 24.00 -5.50 -3.86
CA ASP A 104 23.95 -4.09 -4.28
C ASP A 104 22.77 -3.80 -5.24
N ALA A 105 22.37 -4.79 -6.03
CA ALA A 105 21.24 -4.65 -6.95
C ALA A 105 19.91 -4.53 -6.20
N ASP A 106 19.75 -5.25 -5.09
CA ASP A 106 18.56 -5.17 -4.25
C ASP A 106 18.57 -3.91 -3.37
N LEU A 107 19.75 -3.50 -2.87
CA LEU A 107 19.91 -2.23 -2.12
C LEU A 107 19.54 -1.01 -2.96
N ARG A 108 19.90 -0.98 -4.25
CA ARG A 108 19.49 0.10 -5.16
C ARG A 108 17.98 0.21 -5.36
N ARG A 109 17.22 -0.84 -5.05
CA ARG A 109 15.75 -0.86 -5.13
C ARG A 109 15.08 -0.61 -3.77
N SER A 110 15.87 -0.43 -2.70
CA SER A 110 15.36 -0.16 -1.36
C SER A 110 15.18 1.35 -1.12
N LEU A 111 14.40 1.68 -0.10
CA LEU A 111 14.27 3.05 0.39
C LEU A 111 15.38 3.32 1.40
N PRO A 112 16.25 4.32 1.17
CA PRO A 112 17.26 4.71 2.15
C PRO A 112 16.59 5.38 3.35
N ILE A 113 17.18 5.17 4.52
CA ILE A 113 16.84 5.87 5.77
C ILE A 113 18.05 6.73 6.10
N GLU A 114 17.86 8.04 6.25
CA GLU A 114 18.92 9.00 6.55
C GLU A 114 18.87 9.36 8.04
N VAL A 115 19.89 8.96 8.80
CA VAL A 115 19.99 9.13 10.26
C VAL A 115 21.38 9.54 10.70
#